data_AF-A0A7C7KZN5-F1
#
_entry.id   AF-A0A7C7KZN5-F1
#
_cell.length_a   1.000
_cell.length_b   1.000
_cell.length_c   1.000
_cell.angle_alpha   90.00
_cell.angle_beta   90.00
_cell.angle_gamma   90.00
#
_symmetry.space_group_name_H-M   'P 1'
#
loop_
_entity.id
_entity.type
_entity.pdbx_description
1 polymer ?
#
loop_
_entity_poly.entity_id
_entity_poly.type
_entity_poly.pdbx_seq_one_letter_code
_entity_poly.pdbx_strand_id
1 'polypeptide(L)'
;MAFIGKPLAQPLDIGSQKTVSSPNYFADHGYRERSSTKIKPLICGEAAFSAVSLALKRAQRSINMAFWGLDPATLLERGKASSYNKQSILAEILISKARSGIKVKVIVWDHPVKFVEIGR
;
A
#
# COMPACT_ATOMS: atom_id res chain seq x y z
N MET A 1 8.11 -28.23 -24.81
CA MET A 1 7.92 -27.04 -25.66
C MET A 1 7.93 -25.83 -24.74
N ALA A 2 9.10 -25.18 -24.58
CA ALA A 2 9.32 -24.15 -23.56
C ALA A 2 9.02 -22.76 -24.14
N PHE A 3 8.10 -22.02 -23.52
CA PHE A 3 7.88 -20.61 -23.81
C PHE A 3 9.04 -19.79 -23.21
N ILE A 4 10.13 -19.65 -23.96
CA ILE A 4 11.20 -18.71 -23.65
C ILE A 4 10.84 -17.38 -24.34
N GLY A 5 9.87 -16.67 -23.78
CA GLY A 5 9.61 -15.28 -24.18
C GLY A 5 10.76 -14.39 -23.72
N LYS A 6 11.30 -13.55 -24.61
CA LYS A 6 12.28 -12.53 -24.23
C LYS A 6 11.72 -11.72 -23.04
N PRO A 7 12.51 -11.44 -21.99
CA PRO A 7 12.06 -10.58 -20.91
C PRO A 7 11.61 -9.24 -21.50
N LEU A 8 10.38 -8.84 -21.21
CA LEU A 8 9.88 -7.52 -21.57
C LEU A 8 10.75 -6.51 -20.83
N ALA A 9 11.51 -5.71 -21.58
CA ALA A 9 12.24 -4.60 -21.01
C ALA A 9 11.21 -3.64 -20.39
N GLN A 10 11.11 -3.64 -19.05
CA GLN A 10 10.38 -2.61 -18.35
C GLN A 10 11.28 -1.37 -18.36
N PRO A 11 10.87 -0.24 -18.97
CA PRO A 11 11.54 1.02 -18.70
C PRO A 11 11.25 1.34 -17.23
N LEU A 12 12.15 0.92 -16.35
CA LEU A 12 12.25 1.41 -14.98
C LEU A 12 12.74 2.85 -15.09
N ASP A 13 11.82 3.75 -15.43
CA ASP A 13 12.08 5.19 -15.45
C ASP A 13 11.95 5.73 -14.02
N ILE A 14 12.87 5.28 -13.16
CA ILE A 14 13.04 5.86 -11.82
C ILE A 14 13.71 7.22 -12.02
N GLY A 15 12.90 8.27 -12.08
CA GLY A 15 13.36 9.65 -11.96
C GLY A 15 13.05 10.58 -13.14
N SER A 16 12.60 10.08 -14.30
CA SER A 16 12.03 10.98 -15.31
C SER A 16 10.53 11.17 -15.07
N GLN A 17 10.06 12.41 -15.21
CA GLN A 17 8.65 12.79 -15.09
C GLN A 17 7.79 12.29 -16.29
N LYS A 18 8.20 11.20 -16.97
CA LYS A 18 7.41 10.64 -18.05
C LYS A 18 6.29 9.76 -17.50
N THR A 19 5.15 9.86 -18.18
CA THR A 19 3.91 9.16 -17.89
C THR A 19 4.16 7.66 -17.75
N VAL A 20 4.11 7.14 -16.53
CA VAL A 20 4.15 5.69 -16.30
C VAL A 20 2.75 5.16 -16.63
N SER A 21 2.48 4.94 -17.92
CA SER A 21 1.41 4.04 -18.32
C SER A 21 1.81 2.64 -17.86
N SER A 22 0.96 2.01 -17.05
CA SER A 22 1.11 0.61 -16.67
C SER A 22 1.30 -0.28 -17.92
N PRO A 23 1.92 -1.48 -17.78
CA PRO A 23 2.00 -2.44 -18.88
C PRO A 23 0.60 -2.64 -19.50
N ASN A 24 0.54 -2.62 -20.83
CA ASN A 24 -0.65 -2.60 -21.70
C ASN A 24 -1.87 -3.47 -21.29
N TYR A 25 -1.70 -4.43 -20.38
CA TYR A 25 -2.75 -5.30 -19.84
C TYR A 25 -3.97 -4.56 -19.26
N PHE A 26 -3.80 -3.35 -18.69
CA PHE A 26 -4.92 -2.61 -18.06
C PHE A 26 -5.74 -1.74 -19.01
N ALA A 27 -5.23 -1.45 -20.21
CA ALA A 27 -5.90 -0.56 -21.17
C ALA A 27 -7.15 -1.21 -21.79
N ASP A 28 -7.12 -2.52 -21.98
CA ASP A 28 -8.19 -3.24 -22.69
C ASP A 28 -9.34 -3.72 -21.78
N HIS A 29 -9.11 -3.84 -20.45
CA HIS A 29 -10.07 -4.52 -19.54
C HIS A 29 -10.32 -3.84 -18.18
N GLY A 30 -9.71 -2.69 -17.88
CA GLY A 30 -9.72 -2.14 -16.51
C GLY A 30 -10.11 -0.67 -16.40
N TYR A 31 -9.22 0.23 -16.81
CA TYR A 31 -9.36 1.66 -16.54
C TYR A 31 -8.73 2.51 -17.65
N ARG A 32 -9.35 3.66 -17.97
CA ARG A 32 -8.83 4.62 -18.95
C ARG A 32 -7.47 5.17 -18.51
N GLU A 33 -6.55 5.35 -19.46
CA GLU A 33 -5.26 5.99 -19.23
C GLU A 33 -5.42 7.40 -18.64
N ARG A 34 -4.51 7.76 -17.72
CA ARG A 34 -4.47 9.08 -17.06
C ARG A 34 -3.11 9.73 -17.25
N SER A 35 -2.93 10.40 -18.39
CA SER A 35 -1.65 10.97 -18.81
C SER A 35 -1.11 12.11 -17.92
N SER A 36 -1.96 12.74 -17.10
CA SER A 36 -1.59 13.82 -16.19
C SER A 36 -1.35 13.37 -14.74
N THR A 37 -1.24 12.07 -14.49
CA THR A 37 -1.08 11.52 -13.13
C THR A 37 0.33 11.80 -12.60
N LYS A 38 0.42 12.43 -11.42
CA LYS A 38 1.69 12.58 -10.70
C LYS A 38 2.00 11.27 -9.97
N ILE A 39 3.12 10.66 -10.31
CA ILE A 39 3.59 9.40 -9.70
C ILE A 39 4.86 9.70 -8.92
N LYS A 40 4.92 9.25 -7.67
CA LYS A 40 6.10 9.36 -6.81
C LYS A 40 6.51 7.96 -6.32
N PRO A 41 7.65 7.42 -6.77
CA PRO A 41 8.16 6.17 -6.23
C PRO A 41 8.60 6.38 -4.77
N LEU A 42 8.26 5.43 -3.91
CA LEU A 42 8.67 5.40 -2.50
C LEU A 42 9.47 4.12 -2.28
N ILE A 43 10.77 4.29 -2.02
CA ILE A 43 11.68 3.17 -1.84
C ILE A 43 11.77 2.85 -0.35
N CYS A 44 11.69 1.56 -0.02
CA CYS A 44 11.70 1.04 1.35
C CYS A 44 10.50 1.46 2.22
N GLY A 45 10.42 0.86 3.41
CA GLY A 45 9.27 1.02 4.31
C GLY A 45 9.18 2.40 4.96
N GLU A 46 10.29 3.08 5.27
CA GLU A 46 10.23 4.36 5.98
C GLU A 46 9.53 5.45 5.15
N ALA A 47 9.95 5.64 3.90
CA ALA A 47 9.33 6.61 3.01
C ALA A 47 7.89 6.23 2.66
N ALA A 48 7.62 4.93 2.43
CA ALA A 48 6.29 4.43 2.11
C ALA A 48 5.31 4.61 3.28
N PHE A 49 5.66 4.14 4.49
CA PHE A 49 4.78 4.22 5.64
C PHE A 49 4.56 5.65 6.14
N SER A 50 5.58 6.52 6.06
CA SER A 50 5.38 7.94 6.39
C SER A 50 4.39 8.60 5.45
N ALA A 51 4.48 8.35 4.13
CA ALA A 51 3.52 8.87 3.17
C ALA A 51 2.10 8.35 3.40
N VAL A 52 1.96 7.06 3.72
CA VAL A 52 0.66 6.45 4.08
C VAL A 52 0.10 7.08 5.36
N SER A 53 0.90 7.22 6.42
CA SER A 53 0.48 7.86 7.67
C SER A 53 -0.05 9.27 7.42
N LEU A 54 0.68 10.07 6.62
CA LEU A 54 0.26 11.42 6.26
C LEU A 54 -1.07 11.42 5.49
N ALA A 55 -1.25 10.52 4.52
CA ALA A 55 -2.48 10.40 3.76
C ALA A 55 -3.67 10.01 4.64
N LEU A 56 -3.49 9.04 5.55
CA LEU A 56 -4.52 8.63 6.50
C LEU A 56 -4.92 9.78 7.43
N LYS A 57 -3.93 10.49 7.99
CA LYS A 57 -4.15 11.65 8.88
C LYS A 57 -4.83 12.81 8.16
N ARG A 58 -4.67 12.96 6.84
CA ARG A 58 -5.31 14.00 6.02
C ARG A 58 -6.63 13.58 5.39
N ALA A 59 -7.06 12.33 5.53
CA ALA A 59 -8.30 11.86 4.93
C ALA A 59 -9.53 12.63 5.46
N GLN A 60 -10.41 13.04 4.54
CA GLN A 60 -11.58 13.89 4.81
C GLN A 60 -12.92 13.23 4.49
N ARG A 61 -12.95 12.14 3.71
CA ARG A 61 -14.20 11.51 3.22
C ARG A 61 -14.26 10.03 3.55
N SER A 62 -13.28 9.28 3.08
CA SER A 62 -13.20 7.83 3.31
C SER A 62 -11.77 7.33 3.28
N ILE A 63 -11.55 6.19 3.92
CA ILE A 63 -10.33 5.39 3.85
C ILE A 63 -10.76 3.99 3.42
N ASN A 64 -10.22 3.50 2.31
CA ASN A 64 -10.44 2.13 1.84
C ASN A 64 -9.07 1.45 1.75
N MET A 65 -8.91 0.33 2.43
CA MET A 65 -7.66 -0.42 2.46
C MET A 65 -7.90 -1.90 2.15
N ALA A 66 -6.93 -2.51 1.48
CA ALA A 66 -6.91 -3.93 1.20
C ALA A 66 -5.56 -4.50 1.67
N PHE A 67 -5.61 -5.59 2.43
CA PHE A 67 -4.43 -6.24 2.99
C PHE A 67 -4.41 -7.72 2.65
N TRP A 68 -3.22 -8.25 2.38
CA TRP A 68 -2.98 -9.69 2.34
C TRP A 68 -2.76 -10.23 3.76
N GLY A 69 -1.92 -9.56 4.54
CA GLY A 69 -1.78 -9.74 5.99
C GLY A 69 -1.89 -8.39 6.67
N LEU A 70 -2.70 -8.30 7.73
CA LEU A 70 -2.91 -7.10 8.50
C LEU A 70 -2.34 -7.30 9.91
N ASP A 71 -1.34 -6.49 10.27
CA ASP A 71 -0.96 -6.25 11.65
C ASP A 71 -1.51 -4.88 12.10
N PRO A 72 -2.58 -4.84 12.90
CA PRO A 72 -3.17 -3.59 13.38
C PRO A 72 -2.20 -2.73 14.22
N ALA A 73 -1.20 -3.36 14.86
CA ALA A 73 -0.22 -2.69 15.70
C ALA A 73 0.97 -2.10 14.91
N THR A 74 0.96 -2.23 13.57
CA THR A 74 2.01 -1.67 12.70
C THR A 74 2.25 -0.19 12.99
N LEU A 75 3.50 0.15 13.29
CA LEU A 75 3.96 1.53 13.51
C LEU A 75 4.36 2.15 12.17
N LEU A 76 3.59 3.13 11.69
CA LEU A 76 3.81 3.76 10.38
C LEU A 76 4.93 4.83 10.41
N GLU A 77 5.15 5.46 11.55
CA GLU A 77 6.18 6.49 11.72
C GLU A 77 7.03 6.17 12.96
N ARG A 78 8.34 6.04 12.76
CA ARG A 78 9.33 5.82 13.81
C ARG A 78 10.04 7.13 14.12
N GLY A 79 9.97 7.60 15.37
CA GLY A 79 10.70 8.80 15.79
C GLY A 79 12.21 8.55 15.94
N LYS A 80 13.00 9.63 16.03
CA LYS A 80 14.47 9.59 16.19
C LYS A 80 14.97 8.78 17.40
N ALA A 81 14.13 8.57 18.41
CA ALA A 81 14.47 7.86 19.63
C ALA A 81 13.73 6.50 19.77
N SER A 82 13.17 5.96 18.68
CA SER A 82 12.28 4.77 18.74
C SER A 82 11.15 4.94 19.77
N SER A 83 10.74 6.19 20.05
CA SER A 83 9.69 6.47 21.00
C SER A 83 8.36 6.01 20.43
N TYR A 84 7.71 5.11 21.16
CA TYR A 84 6.41 4.59 20.82
C TYR A 84 5.37 5.71 20.92
N ASN A 85 4.76 6.06 19.78
CA ASN A 85 3.66 7.00 19.71
C ASN A 85 2.41 6.29 19.23
N LYS A 86 1.36 6.26 20.07
CA LYS A 86 0.05 5.68 19.71
C LYS A 86 -0.54 6.30 18.45
N GLN A 87 -0.35 7.60 18.22
CA GLN A 87 -0.84 8.28 17.01
C GLN A 87 -0.05 7.92 15.73
N SER A 88 0.97 7.07 15.84
CA SER A 88 1.71 6.50 14.71
C SER A 88 1.31 5.05 14.40
N ILE A 89 0.44 4.44 15.21
CA ILE A 89 -0.03 3.06 15.00
C ILE A 89 -1.19 3.07 14.02
N LEU A 90 -1.17 2.14 13.06
CA LEU A 90 -2.18 2.04 12.01
C LEU A 90 -3.60 1.97 12.59
N ALA A 91 -3.87 1.03 13.51
CA ALA A 91 -5.20 0.87 14.09
C ALA A 91 -5.70 2.14 14.80
N GLU A 92 -4.85 2.79 15.59
CA GLU A 92 -5.20 4.01 16.32
C GLU A 92 -5.57 5.16 15.38
N ILE A 93 -4.84 5.32 14.27
CA ILE A 93 -5.14 6.32 13.24
C ILE A 93 -6.51 6.02 12.61
N LEU A 94 -6.76 4.77 12.23
CA LEU A 94 -8.02 4.36 11.61
C LEU A 94 -9.22 4.53 12.55
N ILE A 95 -9.09 4.10 13.81
CA ILE A 95 -10.12 4.25 14.84
C ILE A 95 -10.41 5.74 15.10
N SER A 96 -9.36 6.56 15.24
CA SER A 96 -9.50 8.01 15.45
C SER A 96 -10.26 8.67 14.29
N LYS A 97 -9.94 8.29 13.04
CA LYS A 97 -10.63 8.78 11.85
C LYS A 97 -12.09 8.32 11.78
N ALA A 98 -12.36 7.05 12.10
CA ALA A 98 -13.72 6.54 12.17
C ALA A 98 -14.56 7.28 13.22
N ARG A 99 -14.00 7.55 14.41
CA ARG A 99 -14.65 8.34 15.47
C ARG A 99 -14.94 9.78 15.06
N SER A 100 -14.12 10.34 14.16
CA SER A 100 -14.31 11.67 13.59
C SER A 100 -15.32 11.68 12.42
N GLY A 101 -16.03 10.57 12.16
CA GLY A 101 -17.05 10.45 11.12
C GLY A 101 -16.52 10.09 9.72
N ILE A 102 -15.22 9.76 9.58
CA ILE A 102 -14.65 9.31 8.30
C ILE A 102 -15.03 7.85 8.07
N LYS A 103 -15.53 7.51 6.87
CA LYS A 103 -15.87 6.12 6.53
C LYS A 103 -14.61 5.29 6.31
N VAL A 104 -14.33 4.34 7.21
CA VAL A 104 -13.19 3.41 7.09
C VAL A 104 -13.69 2.04 6.66
N LYS A 105 -13.11 1.49 5.58
CA LYS A 105 -13.35 0.12 5.12
C LYS A 105 -12.02 -0.60 4.97
N VAL A 106 -11.91 -1.77 5.57
CA VAL A 106 -10.72 -2.62 5.48
C VAL A 106 -11.17 -3.99 4.99
N ILE A 107 -10.54 -4.47 3.93
CA ILE A 107 -10.69 -5.84 3.45
C ILE A 107 -9.36 -6.54 3.71
N VAL A 108 -9.42 -7.69 4.37
CA VAL A 108 -8.25 -8.53 4.64
C VAL A 108 -8.48 -9.86 3.95
N TRP A 109 -7.47 -10.36 3.27
CA TRP A 109 -7.52 -11.70 2.71
C TRP A 109 -7.57 -12.74 3.83
N ASP A 110 -8.49 -13.68 3.70
CA ASP A 110 -8.66 -14.79 4.65
C ASP A 110 -8.12 -16.07 3.99
N HIS A 111 -6.94 -16.53 4.42
CA HIS A 111 -6.40 -17.81 4.00
C HIS A 111 -6.93 -18.90 4.94
N PRO A 112 -7.49 -20.02 4.43
CA PRO A 112 -7.75 -21.18 5.28
C PRO A 112 -6.44 -21.66 5.91
N VAL A 113 -6.33 -21.52 7.23
CA VAL A 113 -5.12 -21.90 7.97
C VAL A 113 -4.89 -23.40 7.84
N LYS A 114 -3.75 -23.79 7.27
CA LYS A 114 -3.27 -25.17 7.31
C LYS A 114 -2.11 -25.21 8.31
N PHE A 115 -2.35 -25.80 9.46
CA PHE A 115 -1.28 -26.11 10.39
C PHE A 115 -0.45 -27.24 9.78
N VAL A 116 0.83 -26.96 9.55
CA VAL A 116 1.83 -28.00 9.30
C VAL A 116 2.55 -28.19 10.62
N GLU A 117 2.29 -29.32 11.27
CA GLU A 117 3.01 -29.74 12.45
C GLU A 117 4.44 -30.11 12.02
N ILE A 118 5.41 -29.30 12.44
CA ILE A 118 6.83 -29.65 12.35
C ILE A 118 7.16 -30.36 13.66
N GLY A 119 7.67 -31.59 13.56
CA GLY A 119 7.64 -32.63 14.59
C GLY A 119 8.08 -32.25 16.02
N ARG A 120 7.61 -33.09 16.96
CA ARG A 120 7.72 -33.05 18.42
C ARG A 120 8.93 -32.31 19.01
#